data_AF-A0A9P4JC37-F1
#
_entry.id   AF-A0A9P4JC37-F1
#
_cell.length_a   1.000
_cell.length_b   1.000
_cell.length_c   1.000
_cell.angle_alpha   90.00
_cell.angle_beta   90.00
_cell.angle_gamma   90.00
#
_symmetry.space_group_name_H-M   'P 1'
#
loop_
_entity.id
_entity.type
_entity.pdbx_description
1 polymer ?
#
loop_
_entity_poly.entity_id
_entity_poly.type
_entity_poly.pdbx_seq_one_letter_code
_entity_poly.pdbx_strand_id
1 'polypeptide(L)' 'MPTQLDRHLQSKNLFFGFAGLVTAVSAWVIWGPSDIFPKQDPAGEPELWTESQLRDYLKQVGYVRTCLEDIVG' A
#
# COMPACT_ATOMS: atom_id res chain seq x y z
N MET A 1 -12.67 11.28 42.36
CA MET A 1 -11.73 10.17 42.61
C MET A 1 -11.20 9.71 41.26
N PRO A 2 -9.88 9.74 41.00
CA PRO A 2 -9.34 9.22 39.75
C PRO A 2 -9.45 7.69 39.78
N THR A 3 -10.30 7.14 38.91
CA THR A 3 -10.50 5.70 38.78
C THR A 3 -9.39 5.09 37.95
N GLN A 4 -9.23 3.76 37.98
CA GLN A 4 -8.21 3.08 37.18
C GLN A 4 -8.39 3.35 35.69
N LEU A 5 -9.64 3.52 35.23
CA LEU A 5 -9.96 3.84 33.84
C LEU A 5 -9.37 5.19 33.40
N ASP A 6 -9.42 6.22 34.26
CA ASP A 6 -8.89 7.55 33.98
C ASP A 6 -7.35 7.53 33.83
N ARG A 7 -6.68 6.68 34.61
CA ARG A 7 -5.22 6.49 34.54
C ARG A 7 -4.78 5.77 33.26
N HIS A 8 -5.59 4.86 32.73
CA HIS A 8 -5.31 4.21 31.44
C HIS A 8 -5.55 5.14 30.25
N LEU A 9 -6.54 6.03 30.34
CA LEU A 9 -6.84 7.01 29.30
C LEU A 9 -5.81 8.15 29.25
N GLN A 10 -5.17 8.51 30.38
CA GLN A 10 -4.05 9.46 30.42
C GLN A 10 -2.66 8.83 30.16
N SER A 11 -2.59 7.66 29.53
CA SER A 11 -1.32 6.98 29.28
C SER A 11 -0.44 7.71 28.25
N LYS A 12 0.42 8.61 28.74
CA LYS A 12 1.42 9.34 27.93
C LYS A 12 2.40 8.39 27.23
N ASN A 13 2.72 7.27 27.86
CA ASN A 13 3.63 6.27 27.29
C ASN A 13 3.03 5.59 26.06
N LEU A 14 1.72 5.31 26.09
CA LEU A 14 1.01 4.74 24.94
C LEU A 14 0.98 5.73 23.76
N PHE A 15 0.76 7.01 24.06
CA PHE A 15 0.80 8.08 23.06
C PHE A 15 2.17 8.20 22.39
N PHE A 16 3.25 8.26 23.17
CA PHE A 16 4.61 8.33 22.61
C PHE A 16 5.00 7.07 21.84
N GLY A 17 4.58 5.89 22.31
CA GLY A 17 4.80 4.63 21.60
C GLY A 17 4.10 4.60 20.23
N PHE A 18 2.82 4.96 20.19
CA PHE A 18 2.06 5.06 18.94
C PHE A 18 2.64 6.11 17.99
N ALA A 19 2.89 7.32 18.49
CA ALA A 19 3.46 8.40 17.68
C ALA A 19 4.84 8.04 17.12
N GLY A 20 5.69 7.38 17.92
CA GLY A 20 7.00 6.90 17.48
C GLY A 20 6.88 5.86 16.38
N LEU A 21 5.95 4.92 16.51
CA LEU A 21 5.72 3.87 15.51
C LEU A 21 5.19 4.45 14.20
N VAL A 22 4.19 5.32 14.25
CA VAL A 22 3.64 6.02 13.08
C VAL A 22 4.72 6.84 12.39
N THR A 23 5.55 7.56 13.14
CA THR A 23 6.64 8.39 12.57
C THR A 23 7.70 7.52 11.91
N ALA A 24 8.08 6.40 12.53
CA ALA A 24 9.04 5.45 11.95
C ALA A 24 8.52 4.83 10.65
N VAL A 25 7.25 4.40 10.63
CA VAL A 25 6.61 3.87 9.41
C VAL A 25 6.54 4.95 8.33
N SER A 26 6.13 6.17 8.68
CA SER A 26 6.05 7.29 7.75
C SER A 26 7.42 7.61 7.13
N ALA A 27 8.46 7.69 7.96
CA ALA A 27 9.83 7.88 7.49
C ALA A 27 10.28 6.73 6.57
N TRP A 28 9.92 5.50 6.90
CA TRP A 28 10.22 4.32 6.08
C TRP A 28 9.47 4.32 4.74
N VAL A 29 8.26 4.88 4.69
CA VAL A 29 7.50 5.00 3.43
C VAL A 29 8.09 6.08 2.52
N ILE A 30 8.62 7.18 3.09
CA ILE A 30 9.21 8.28 2.31
C ILE A 30 10.60 7.91 1.77
N TRP A 31 11.42 7.24 2.59
CA TRP A 31 12.82 6.96 2.26
C TRP A 31 13.14 5.49 1.96
N GLY A 32 12.23 4.57 2.28
CA GLY A 32 12.39 3.15 1.99
C GLY A 32 12.09 2.81 0.53
N PRO A 33 12.25 1.53 0.15
CA PRO A 33 11.98 1.07 -1.20
C PRO A 33 10.53 1.39 -1.58
N SER A 34 10.37 2.21 -2.63
CA SER A 34 9.11 2.76 -3.13
C SER A 34 8.22 1.74 -3.86
N ASP A 35 8.38 0.45 -3.57
CA ASP A 35 7.67 -0.64 -4.24
C ASP A 35 6.27 -0.90 -3.65
N ILE A 36 5.79 -0.03 -2.75
CA ILE A 36 4.44 -0.12 -2.15
C ILE A 36 3.36 0.15 -3.20
N PHE A 37 3.68 0.98 -4.19
CA PHE A 37 2.79 1.24 -5.32
C PHE A 37 3.42 0.64 -6.59
N PRO A 38 2.62 -0.02 -7.45
CA PRO A 38 3.11 -0.50 -8.73
C PRO A 38 3.72 0.68 -9.50
N LYS A 39 4.84 0.40 -10.16
CA LYS A 39 5.59 1.37 -10.95
C LYS A 39 4.64 2.09 -11.90
N GLN A 40 4.77 3.41 -11.93
CA GLN A 40 3.95 4.38 -12.66
C GLN A 40 3.40 3.84 -13.99
N ASP A 41 2.08 3.99 -14.18
CA ASP A 41 1.37 3.64 -15.41
C ASP A 41 2.18 4.11 -16.64
N PRO A 42 2.25 3.32 -17.73
CA PRO A 42 2.91 3.78 -18.95
C PRO A 42 2.29 5.12 -19.37
N ALA A 43 3.12 6.17 -19.40
CA ALA A 43 2.68 7.56 -19.56
C ALA A 43 1.77 7.75 -20.78
N GLY A 44 0.48 8.03 -20.55
CA GLY A 44 -0.48 8.38 -21.62
C GLY A 44 -1.91 7.91 -21.33
N GLU A 45 -2.84 8.33 -22.20
CA GLU A 45 -4.24 7.86 -22.17
C GLU A 45 -4.31 6.35 -22.47
N PRO A 46 -5.00 5.54 -21.64
CA PRO A 46 -5.09 4.09 -21.83
C PRO A 46 -5.67 3.66 -23.18
N GLU A 47 -6.48 4.52 -23.82
CA GLU A 47 -7.11 4.27 -25.11
C GLU A 47 -6.12 4.31 -26.29
N LEU A 48 -4.94 4.91 -26.09
CA LEU A 48 -3.89 5.03 -27.11
C LEU A 48 -2.78 3.97 -26.92
N TRP A 49 -2.90 3.10 -25.92
CA TRP A 49 -1.90 2.07 -25.68
C TRP A 49 -1.92 1.01 -26.76
N THR A 50 -0.72 0.63 -27.22
CA THR A 50 -0.56 -0.56 -28.04
C THR A 50 -0.86 -1.82 -27.22
N GLU A 51 -1.32 -2.89 -27.89
CA GLU A 51 -1.69 -4.15 -27.23
C GLU A 51 -0.56 -4.71 -26.33
N SER A 52 0.70 -4.54 -26.75
CA SER A 52 1.87 -4.94 -25.95
C SER A 52 2.00 -4.16 -24.66
N GLN A 53 1.79 -2.84 -24.69
CA GLN A 53 1.81 -1.98 -23.51
C GLN A 53 0.67 -2.32 -22.56
N LEU A 54 -0.53 -2.59 -23.09
CA LEU A 54 -1.68 -3.00 -22.28
C LEU A 54 -1.44 -4.38 -21.63
N ARG A 55 -0.86 -5.34 -22.36
CA ARG A 55 -0.52 -6.67 -21.83
C ARG A 55 0.54 -6.60 -20.73
N ASP A 56 1.56 -5.75 -20.89
CA ASP A 56 2.60 -5.59 -19.87
C ASP A 56 2.08 -4.87 -18.63
N TYR A 57 1.20 -3.88 -18.82
CA TYR A 57 0.48 -3.25 -17.71
C TYR A 57 -0.39 -4.26 -16.93
N LEU A 58 -1.23 -5.04 -17.62
CA LEU A 58 -2.10 -6.03 -16.99
C LEU A 58 -1.33 -7.11 -16.21
N LYS A 59 -0.10 -7.45 -16.65
CA LYS A 59 0.80 -8.33 -15.90
C LYS A 59 1.34 -7.66 -14.63
N GLN A 60 1.70 -6.38 -14.71
CA GLN A 60 2.17 -5.61 -13.56
C GLN A 60 1.08 -5.43 -12.49
N VAL A 61 -0.18 -5.22 -12.91
CA VAL A 61 -1.32 -5.09 -11.98
C VAL A 61 -1.95 -6.43 -11.55
N GLY A 62 -1.43 -7.55 -12.05
CA GLY A 62 -1.81 -8.90 -11.58
C GLY A 62 -3.08 -9.51 -12.18
N TYR A 63 -3.70 -8.90 -13.19
CA TYR A 63 -4.96 -9.38 -13.78
C TYR A 63 -4.81 -10.59 -14.72
N VAL A 64 -3.64 -10.77 -15.37
CA VAL A 64 -3.47 -11.84 -16.39
C VAL A 64 -3.41 -13.25 -15.79
N ARG A 65 -3.17 -13.39 -14.48
CA ARG A 65 -3.11 -14.72 -13.85
C ARG A 65 -4.49 -15.35 -13.66
N THR A 66 -5.54 -14.55 -13.46
CA THR A 66 -6.88 -15.08 -13.14
C THR A 66 -7.56 -15.74 -14.35
N CYS A 67 -7.45 -15.15 -15.54
CA CYS A 67 -8.16 -15.68 -16.72
C CYS A 67 -7.56 -16.98 -17.29
N LEU A 68 -6.34 -17.38 -16.93
CA LEU A 68 -5.75 -18.64 -17.41
C LEU A 68 -6.27 -19.85 -16.62
N GLU A 69 -6.52 -19.67 -15.32
CA GLU A 69 -7.07 -20.73 -14.46
C GLU A 69 -8.56 -20.99 -14.74
N ASP A 70 -9.31 -19.97 -15.20
CA ASP A 70 -10.73 -20.11 -15.57
C ASP A 70 -10.96 -20.75 -16.96
N ILE A 71 -9.95 -20.83 -17.83
CA ILE A 71 -10.05 -21.45 -19.17
C ILE A 71 -9.61 -22.93 -19.16
N VAL A 72 -8.83 -23.34 -18.16
CA VAL A 72 -8.39 -24.73 -17.94
C VAL A 72 -9.15 -25.34 -16.75
N GLY A 73 -10.46 -25.11 -16.72
CA GLY A 73 -11.43 -25.74 -15.81
C GLY A 73 -12.50 -26.47 -16.59
#